data_AF-A0A167F5I2-F1
#
_entry.id   AF-A0A167F5I2-F1
#
_cell.length_a   1.000
_cell.length_b   1.000
_cell.length_c   1.000
_cell.angle_alpha   90.00
_cell.angle_beta   90.00
_cell.angle_gamma   90.00
#
_symmetry.space_group_name_H-M   'P 1'
#
loop_
_entity.id
_entity.type
_entity.pdbx_description
1 polymer ?
#
loop_
_entity_poly.entity_id
_entity_poly.type
_entity_poly.pdbx_seq_one_letter_code
_entity_poly.pdbx_strand_id
1 'polypeptide(L)'
;MNLLHTSGNRIRLIVLLFFSYFGMLPTTASNSFLKLNPNFENKNTAITLITTLQNTEIVITKDTTDETLKDLALKINEKGTAFSYSNVERNTLGEITGISISYNNKGNKSTYSVSSDRPINTIVITTDGNAISVRSSGKGNQATIQQGGNSSNINLEDHKKRSEAMEMRRKEMKEKMNQRKAEMEMKRNEMMALRNGSKNQFEANNTFVREITKNSSHADLEALKEEFEQEGMLFSYSDVKRNAKGEILHINLKLDDQKGSVSKSKHTSNDNPIKSIQIGIKDGTSILKSEQ
;
A
#
# COMPACT_ATOMS: atom_id res chain seq x y z
N MET A 1 -37.78 55.06 18.65
CA MET A 1 -37.51 55.99 17.53
C MET A 1 -36.02 55.93 17.26
N ASN A 2 -35.61 55.29 16.14
CA ASN A 2 -34.33 55.43 15.43
C ASN A 2 -33.02 55.10 16.23
N LEU A 3 -31.97 54.46 15.72
CA LEU A 3 -31.48 54.23 14.36
C LEU A 3 -30.46 53.07 14.38
N LEU A 4 -30.26 52.53 13.18
CA LEU A 4 -29.30 51.51 12.74
C LEU A 4 -27.84 51.85 13.09
N HIS A 5 -27.01 50.81 13.26
CA HIS A 5 -25.60 50.90 12.90
C HIS A 5 -25.12 49.61 12.23
N THR A 6 -24.72 49.75 10.97
CA THR A 6 -24.05 48.75 10.12
C THR A 6 -22.54 49.06 10.06
N SER A 7 -21.75 48.02 9.85
CA SER A 7 -20.41 47.96 9.21
C SER A 7 -19.57 46.88 9.92
N GLY A 8 -18.78 46.04 9.28
CA GLY A 8 -18.46 45.84 7.88
C GLY A 8 -17.43 44.72 7.83
N ASN A 9 -17.53 43.81 6.86
CA ASN A 9 -16.45 42.88 6.55
C ASN A 9 -16.29 42.82 5.03
N ARG A 10 -15.30 43.57 4.55
CA ARG A 10 -14.80 43.49 3.17
C ARG A 10 -13.76 42.38 3.14
N ILE A 11 -14.11 41.19 2.65
CA ILE A 11 -13.13 40.17 2.28
C ILE A 11 -12.84 40.33 0.78
N ARG A 12 -11.57 40.62 0.48
CA ARG A 12 -11.03 40.81 -0.86
C ARG A 12 -10.98 39.46 -1.60
N LEU A 13 -11.62 39.44 -2.76
CA LEU A 13 -11.50 38.38 -3.76
C LEU A 13 -10.11 38.47 -4.40
N ILE A 14 -9.20 37.55 -4.06
CA ILE A 14 -7.91 37.39 -4.75
C ILE A 14 -8.10 36.31 -5.83
N VAL A 15 -8.18 36.78 -7.07
CA VAL A 15 -8.17 35.97 -8.30
C VAL A 15 -6.74 35.49 -8.52
N LEU A 16 -6.50 34.18 -8.38
CA LEU A 16 -5.24 33.56 -8.78
C LEU A 16 -5.27 33.30 -10.29
N LEU A 17 -4.33 33.95 -10.98
CA LEU A 17 -4.12 33.91 -12.41
C LEU A 17 -3.68 32.51 -12.88
N PHE A 18 -4.41 31.99 -13.87
CA PHE A 18 -3.99 30.88 -14.71
C PHE A 18 -2.79 31.33 -15.57
N PHE A 19 -1.59 30.81 -15.29
CA PHE A 19 -0.48 30.87 -16.22
C PHE A 19 -0.56 29.68 -17.18
N SER A 20 -1.22 29.89 -18.32
CA SER A 20 -1.09 29.04 -19.50
C SER A 20 0.20 29.41 -20.25
N TYR A 21 1.29 28.70 -19.97
CA TYR A 21 2.46 28.68 -20.87
C TYR A 21 2.32 27.50 -21.82
N PHE A 22 1.66 27.78 -22.94
CA PHE A 22 1.59 26.94 -24.13
C PHE A 22 2.86 27.20 -24.96
N GLY A 23 3.89 26.37 -24.75
CA GLY A 23 5.10 26.38 -25.57
C GLY A 23 4.85 25.67 -26.90
N MET A 24 4.33 26.41 -27.88
CA MET A 24 4.33 26.04 -29.29
C MET A 24 5.78 25.97 -29.80
N LEU A 25 6.25 24.79 -30.22
CA LEU A 25 7.46 24.67 -31.05
C LEU A 25 7.06 24.76 -32.53
N PRO A 26 7.71 25.63 -33.35
CA PRO A 26 7.49 25.67 -34.78
C PRO A 26 8.18 24.49 -35.47
N THR A 27 7.39 23.74 -36.24
CA THR A 27 7.88 22.78 -37.23
C THR A 27 8.68 23.53 -38.30
N THR A 28 9.98 23.27 -38.40
CA THR A 28 10.76 23.59 -39.59
C THR A 28 11.39 22.30 -40.12
N ALA A 29 10.67 21.66 -41.04
CA ALA A 29 11.25 20.67 -41.93
C ALA A 29 12.19 21.40 -42.89
N SER A 30 13.50 21.28 -42.68
CA SER A 30 14.50 21.60 -43.69
C SER A 30 14.91 20.30 -44.38
N ASN A 31 14.25 20.02 -45.50
CA ASN A 31 14.66 19.02 -46.46
C ASN A 31 16.00 19.44 -47.06
N SER A 32 17.09 18.96 -46.47
CA SER A 32 18.42 19.02 -47.08
C SER A 32 18.59 17.78 -47.95
N PHE A 33 18.18 17.88 -49.21
CA PHE A 33 18.57 16.92 -50.25
C PHE A 33 20.08 17.03 -50.47
N LEU A 34 20.85 16.13 -49.85
CA LEU A 34 22.21 15.84 -50.30
C LEU A 34 22.11 15.05 -51.60
N LYS A 35 22.44 15.74 -52.69
CA LYS A 35 22.62 15.18 -54.03
C LYS A 35 24.13 14.97 -54.25
N LEU A 36 24.46 13.88 -54.95
CA LEU A 36 25.76 13.43 -55.49
C LEU A 36 26.48 12.40 -54.60
N ASN A 37 26.97 11.26 -55.10
CA ASN A 37 27.58 10.99 -56.40
C ASN A 37 27.35 9.53 -56.85
N PRO A 38 26.93 9.23 -58.09
CA PRO A 38 26.78 7.87 -58.59
C PRO A 38 28.08 7.44 -59.27
N ASN A 39 28.88 6.61 -58.62
CA ASN A 39 29.79 5.64 -59.26
C ASN A 39 30.65 4.96 -58.19
N PHE A 40 30.08 3.95 -57.55
CA PHE A 40 30.84 2.77 -57.13
C PHE A 40 29.93 1.57 -57.38
N GLU A 41 30.10 1.00 -58.57
CA GLU A 41 29.51 -0.26 -58.95
C GLU A 41 30.20 -1.37 -58.14
N ASN A 42 29.51 -1.92 -57.15
CA ASN A 42 29.82 -3.28 -56.70
C ASN A 42 28.55 -3.95 -56.16
N LYS A 43 27.99 -4.79 -57.04
CA LYS A 43 27.15 -5.97 -56.79
C LYS A 43 26.61 -6.10 -55.36
N ASN A 44 25.33 -5.75 -55.16
CA ASN A 44 24.40 -6.40 -54.23
C ASN A 44 22.98 -5.83 -54.42
N THR A 45 22.40 -6.14 -55.58
CA THR A 45 20.95 -6.02 -55.82
C THR A 45 20.25 -7.16 -55.10
N ALA A 46 20.25 -7.09 -53.77
CA ALA A 46 19.48 -7.96 -52.87
C ALA A 46 19.32 -7.27 -51.50
N ILE A 47 18.78 -6.05 -51.46
CA ILE A 47 18.20 -5.51 -50.21
C ILE A 47 16.73 -5.92 -50.18
N THR A 48 16.53 -7.23 -50.22
CA THR A 48 15.34 -7.90 -49.70
C THR A 48 15.88 -8.86 -48.65
N LEU A 49 15.40 -8.73 -47.41
CA LEU A 49 15.48 -9.74 -46.35
C LEU A 49 16.72 -9.88 -45.44
N ILE A 50 17.41 -8.81 -45.05
CA ILE A 50 18.20 -8.88 -43.80
C ILE A 50 18.04 -7.59 -42.96
N THR A 51 16.83 -7.35 -42.45
CA THR A 51 16.72 -6.72 -41.13
C THR A 51 17.34 -7.73 -40.18
N THR A 52 18.62 -7.58 -39.88
CA THR A 52 19.28 -8.39 -38.86
C THR A 52 18.46 -8.25 -37.59
N LEU A 53 17.81 -9.34 -37.18
CA LEU A 53 17.20 -9.53 -35.87
C LEU A 53 18.33 -9.43 -34.84
N GLN A 54 18.76 -8.21 -34.53
CA GLN A 54 19.73 -8.01 -33.46
C GLN A 54 19.02 -8.32 -32.16
N ASN A 55 19.33 -9.50 -31.60
CA ASN A 55 18.95 -9.87 -30.25
C ASN A 55 19.26 -8.70 -29.32
N THR A 56 18.22 -8.13 -28.73
CA THR A 56 18.35 -7.01 -27.81
C THR A 56 18.48 -7.58 -26.42
N GLU A 57 19.65 -7.38 -25.82
CA GLU A 57 19.90 -7.72 -24.43
C GLU A 57 19.69 -6.48 -23.56
N ILE A 58 18.81 -6.61 -22.58
CA ILE A 58 18.44 -5.57 -21.63
C ILE A 58 18.75 -6.08 -20.24
N VAL A 59 19.36 -5.21 -19.44
CA VAL A 59 19.83 -5.54 -18.10
C VAL A 59 19.13 -4.63 -17.09
N ILE A 60 18.46 -5.24 -16.13
CA ILE A 60 17.90 -4.57 -14.96
C ILE A 60 18.73 -4.99 -13.76
N THR A 61 19.29 -4.03 -13.04
CA THR A 61 20.06 -4.26 -11.82
C THR A 61 19.28 -3.73 -10.62
N LYS A 62 19.77 -3.99 -9.41
CA LYS A 62 19.21 -3.41 -8.18
C LYS A 62 19.16 -1.87 -8.20
N ASP A 63 20.02 -1.22 -8.99
CA ASP A 63 20.16 0.24 -9.02
C ASP A 63 19.40 0.87 -10.19
N THR A 64 18.67 0.09 -11.00
CA THR A 64 17.92 0.63 -12.13
C THR A 64 16.81 1.59 -11.65
N THR A 65 16.74 2.79 -12.23
CA THR A 65 15.76 3.82 -11.86
C THR A 65 14.39 3.56 -12.50
N ASP A 66 13.34 4.15 -11.94
CA ASP A 66 11.98 4.01 -12.48
C ASP A 66 11.86 4.62 -13.88
N GLU A 67 12.58 5.71 -14.15
CA GLU A 67 12.69 6.32 -15.48
C GLU A 67 13.34 5.35 -16.47
N THR A 68 14.44 4.69 -16.07
CA THR A 68 15.11 3.69 -16.91
C THR A 68 14.20 2.50 -17.17
N LEU A 69 13.46 2.01 -16.16
CA LEU A 69 12.49 0.92 -16.33
C LEU A 69 11.39 1.29 -17.33
N LYS A 70 10.91 2.55 -17.28
CA LYS A 70 9.90 3.06 -18.22
C LYS A 70 10.43 3.11 -19.65
N ASP A 71 11.64 3.63 -19.84
CA ASP A 71 12.28 3.68 -21.15
C ASP A 71 12.56 2.30 -21.73
N LEU A 72 12.96 1.34 -20.88
CA LEU A 72 13.13 -0.06 -21.28
C LEU A 72 11.80 -0.67 -21.73
N ALA A 73 10.71 -0.41 -21.01
CA ALA A 73 9.40 -0.90 -21.39
C ALA A 73 8.97 -0.35 -22.76
N LEU A 74 9.20 0.94 -23.02
CA LEU A 74 8.91 1.54 -24.33
C LEU A 74 9.74 0.89 -25.43
N LYS A 75 11.06 0.78 -25.25
CA LYS A 75 11.98 0.15 -26.23
C LYS A 75 11.62 -1.29 -26.57
N ILE A 76 11.17 -2.08 -25.59
CA ILE A 76 10.76 -3.47 -25.83
C ILE A 76 9.42 -3.51 -26.58
N ASN A 77 8.46 -2.64 -26.22
CA ASN A 77 7.16 -2.59 -26.89
C ASN A 77 7.25 -2.07 -28.33
N GLU A 78 8.16 -1.15 -28.64
CA GLU A 78 8.43 -0.67 -30.00
C GLU A 78 8.82 -1.80 -30.96
N LYS A 79 9.40 -2.89 -30.44
CA LYS A 79 9.77 -4.08 -31.23
C LYS A 79 8.64 -5.07 -31.43
N GLY A 80 7.40 -4.70 -31.08
CA GLY A 80 6.20 -5.51 -31.28
C GLY A 80 5.93 -6.53 -30.19
N THR A 81 6.73 -6.55 -29.12
CA THR A 81 6.54 -7.48 -28.00
C THR A 81 5.80 -6.81 -26.85
N ALA A 82 4.66 -7.38 -26.43
CA ALA A 82 3.91 -6.89 -25.27
C ALA A 82 4.72 -7.12 -23.98
N PHE A 83 5.21 -6.03 -23.38
CA PHE A 83 6.03 -6.02 -22.17
C PHE A 83 5.52 -4.97 -21.17
N SER A 84 5.43 -5.36 -19.90
CA SER A 84 5.13 -4.43 -18.81
C SER A 84 5.81 -4.87 -17.51
N TYR A 85 5.96 -3.92 -16.59
CA TYR A 85 6.45 -4.18 -15.23
C TYR A 85 5.51 -3.56 -14.19
N SER A 86 5.54 -4.10 -12.98
CA SER A 86 4.71 -3.68 -11.85
C SER A 86 5.36 -4.09 -10.53
N ASN A 87 4.80 -3.63 -9.41
CA ASN A 87 5.23 -4.00 -8.06
C ASN A 87 6.74 -3.81 -7.85
N VAL A 88 7.26 -2.64 -8.22
CA VAL A 88 8.66 -2.27 -7.96
C VAL A 88 8.77 -1.86 -6.48
N GLU A 89 9.48 -2.67 -5.71
CA GLU A 89 9.74 -2.46 -4.29
C GLU A 89 11.21 -2.08 -4.10
N ARG A 90 11.50 -1.14 -3.20
CA ARG A 90 12.86 -0.67 -2.91
C ARG A 90 13.14 -0.70 -1.40
N ASN A 91 14.40 -0.95 -1.05
CA ASN A 91 14.87 -0.79 0.33
C ASN A 91 15.17 0.68 0.66
N THR A 92 15.63 0.93 1.88
CA THR A 92 15.98 2.28 2.37
C THR A 92 17.17 2.92 1.65
N LEU A 93 18.00 2.13 0.95
CA LEU A 93 19.11 2.60 0.12
C LEU A 93 18.67 2.87 -1.34
N GLY A 94 17.38 2.68 -1.65
CA GLY A 94 16.82 2.86 -2.99
C GLY A 94 17.06 1.69 -3.94
N GLU A 95 17.63 0.58 -3.46
CA GLU A 95 17.89 -0.61 -4.28
C GLU A 95 16.59 -1.40 -4.48
N ILE A 96 16.34 -1.90 -5.69
CA ILE A 96 15.19 -2.75 -5.99
C ILE A 96 15.31 -4.06 -5.22
N THR A 97 14.28 -4.39 -4.46
CA THR A 97 14.14 -5.64 -3.70
C THR A 97 13.02 -6.54 -4.24
N GLY A 98 12.09 -5.95 -4.99
CA GLY A 98 11.01 -6.67 -5.67
C GLY A 98 10.61 -6.05 -7.00
N ILE A 99 10.27 -6.89 -7.98
CA ILE A 99 9.75 -6.48 -9.29
C ILE A 99 8.98 -7.63 -9.94
N SER A 100 7.87 -7.31 -10.60
CA SER A 100 7.09 -8.22 -11.43
C SER A 100 7.10 -7.77 -12.89
N ILE A 101 7.48 -8.67 -13.80
CA ILE A 101 7.62 -8.43 -15.24
C ILE A 101 6.65 -9.35 -15.99
N SER A 102 5.76 -8.77 -16.78
CA SER A 102 4.84 -9.49 -17.67
C SER A 102 5.29 -9.33 -19.11
N TYR A 103 5.35 -10.42 -19.86
CA TYR A 103 5.79 -10.38 -21.25
C TYR A 103 5.10 -11.46 -22.11
N ASN A 104 5.05 -11.22 -23.42
CA ASN A 104 4.64 -12.24 -24.39
C ASN A 104 5.88 -12.97 -24.94
N ASN A 105 5.86 -14.31 -24.88
CA ASN A 105 6.87 -15.16 -25.49
C ASN A 105 6.19 -16.11 -26.47
N LYS A 106 6.39 -15.90 -27.79
CA LYS A 106 5.84 -16.74 -28.85
C LYS A 106 4.33 -16.94 -28.75
N GLY A 107 3.59 -15.87 -28.44
CA GLY A 107 2.14 -15.89 -28.29
C GLY A 107 1.64 -16.20 -26.86
N ASN A 108 2.51 -16.64 -25.95
CA ASN A 108 2.16 -17.00 -24.59
C ASN A 108 2.48 -15.89 -23.60
N LYS A 109 1.50 -15.50 -22.79
CA LYS A 109 1.72 -14.58 -21.67
C LYS A 109 2.54 -15.30 -20.60
N SER A 110 3.68 -14.71 -20.25
CA SER A 110 4.59 -15.18 -19.22
C SER A 110 4.81 -14.09 -18.18
N THR A 111 5.03 -14.51 -16.95
CA THR A 111 5.34 -13.60 -15.84
C THR A 111 6.60 -14.06 -15.13
N TYR A 112 7.54 -13.13 -14.95
CA TYR A 112 8.69 -13.25 -14.06
C TYR A 112 8.44 -12.40 -12.83
N SER A 113 8.60 -12.94 -11.64
CA SER A 113 8.54 -12.14 -10.41
C SER A 113 9.62 -12.52 -9.43
N VAL A 114 10.11 -11.52 -8.71
CA VAL A 114 11.02 -11.66 -7.58
C VAL A 114 10.59 -10.63 -6.52
N SER A 115 10.54 -11.04 -5.26
CA SER A 115 10.39 -10.14 -4.11
C SER A 115 11.11 -10.79 -2.93
N SER A 116 11.90 -10.02 -2.21
CA SER A 116 12.65 -10.47 -1.04
C SER A 116 13.10 -9.27 -0.22
N ASP A 117 13.62 -9.48 0.99
CA ASP A 117 14.21 -8.40 1.80
C ASP A 117 15.61 -7.96 1.32
N ARG A 118 16.19 -8.65 0.33
CA ARG A 118 17.52 -8.38 -0.22
C ARG A 118 17.44 -7.76 -1.61
N PRO A 119 18.45 -6.99 -2.04
CA PRO A 119 18.48 -6.45 -3.40
C PRO A 119 18.35 -7.55 -4.45
N ILE A 120 17.66 -7.26 -5.55
CA ILE A 120 17.47 -8.21 -6.65
C ILE A 120 18.81 -8.57 -7.30
N ASN A 121 18.91 -9.83 -7.70
CA ASN A 121 19.90 -10.25 -8.68
C ASN A 121 19.66 -9.52 -10.01
N THR A 122 20.71 -9.34 -10.80
CA THR A 122 20.60 -8.77 -12.14
C THR A 122 19.65 -9.61 -12.99
N ILE A 123 18.64 -8.96 -13.57
CA ILE A 123 17.69 -9.57 -14.48
C ILE A 123 18.17 -9.27 -15.89
N VAL A 124 18.31 -10.31 -16.70
CA VAL A 124 18.69 -10.21 -18.10
C VAL A 124 17.49 -10.60 -18.95
N ILE A 125 17.11 -9.69 -19.84
CA ILE A 125 15.99 -9.84 -20.78
C ILE A 125 16.59 -9.87 -22.17
N THR A 126 16.35 -10.95 -22.91
CA THR A 126 16.75 -11.06 -24.31
C THR A 126 15.52 -11.16 -25.18
N THR A 127 15.45 -10.33 -26.22
CA THR A 127 14.36 -10.37 -27.20
C THR A 127 14.89 -10.34 -28.63
N ASP A 128 14.31 -11.15 -29.51
CA ASP A 128 14.51 -11.09 -30.95
C ASP A 128 13.35 -10.38 -31.68
N GLY A 129 12.39 -9.81 -30.93
CA GLY A 129 11.16 -9.22 -31.46
C GLY A 129 9.97 -10.19 -31.60
N ASN A 130 10.21 -11.50 -31.52
CA ASN A 130 9.18 -12.53 -31.56
C ASN A 130 9.07 -13.30 -30.23
N ALA A 131 10.19 -13.49 -29.55
CA ALA A 131 10.31 -14.19 -28.29
C ALA A 131 11.06 -13.34 -27.26
N ILE A 132 10.54 -13.31 -26.04
CA ILE A 132 11.24 -12.73 -24.88
C ILE A 132 11.66 -13.87 -23.95
N SER A 133 12.92 -13.85 -23.53
CA SER A 133 13.44 -14.67 -22.45
C SER A 133 13.92 -13.79 -21.30
N VAL A 134 13.50 -14.11 -20.08
CA VAL A 134 13.86 -13.39 -18.86
C VAL A 134 14.57 -14.37 -17.92
N ARG A 135 15.78 -14.01 -17.47
CA ARG A 135 16.59 -14.83 -16.56
C ARG A 135 17.17 -13.98 -15.43
N SER A 136 17.34 -14.59 -14.26
CA SER A 136 18.08 -14.00 -13.15
C SER A 136 19.53 -14.46 -13.19
N SER A 137 20.47 -13.53 -13.08
CA SER A 137 21.90 -13.81 -12.96
C SER A 137 22.32 -13.69 -11.49
N GLY A 138 22.52 -14.82 -10.81
CA GLY A 138 23.06 -14.87 -9.45
C GLY A 138 22.43 -15.91 -8.53
N LYS A 139 23.12 -16.21 -7.41
CA LYS A 139 22.66 -17.11 -6.33
C LYS A 139 22.18 -16.26 -5.15
N GLY A 140 20.97 -15.73 -5.25
CA GLY A 140 20.49 -14.72 -4.30
C GLY A 140 18.99 -14.85 -4.11
N ASN A 141 18.21 -14.40 -5.08
CA ASN A 141 16.77 -14.38 -4.94
C ASN A 141 16.14 -15.45 -5.83
N GLN A 142 15.23 -16.25 -5.28
CA GLN A 142 14.47 -17.23 -6.06
C GLN A 142 13.41 -16.49 -6.86
N ALA A 143 13.64 -16.35 -8.16
CA ALA A 143 12.65 -15.82 -9.08
C ALA A 143 11.64 -16.90 -9.47
N THR A 144 10.36 -16.53 -9.51
CA THR A 144 9.30 -17.41 -10.01
C THR A 144 9.02 -17.06 -11.47
N ILE A 145 9.10 -18.06 -12.35
CA ILE A 145 8.73 -17.92 -13.77
C ILE A 145 7.46 -18.75 -14.00
N GLN A 146 6.37 -18.08 -14.37
CA GLN A 146 5.12 -18.73 -14.77
C GLN A 146 4.95 -18.53 -16.29
N GLN A 147 5.02 -19.62 -17.05
CA GLN A 147 4.71 -19.61 -18.48
C GLN A 147 3.26 -20.05 -18.67
N GLY A 148 2.44 -19.21 -19.32
CA GLY A 148 1.11 -19.60 -19.74
C GLY A 148 1.19 -20.70 -20.80
N GLY A 149 0.51 -21.82 -20.58
CA GLY A 149 0.37 -22.85 -21.60
C GLY A 149 -0.59 -22.42 -22.71
N ASN A 150 -0.31 -22.87 -23.94
CA ASN A 150 -1.23 -22.72 -25.06
C ASN A 150 -2.44 -23.64 -24.83
N SER A 151 -3.60 -23.07 -24.48
CA SER A 151 -4.85 -23.82 -24.30
C SER A 151 -5.32 -24.39 -25.63
N SER A 152 -4.87 -25.60 -25.95
CA SER A 152 -5.42 -26.41 -27.04
C SER A 152 -6.61 -27.22 -26.48
N ASN A 153 -7.78 -27.01 -27.10
CA ASN A 153 -9.09 -27.58 -26.76
C ASN A 153 -9.67 -27.20 -25.39
N ILE A 154 -10.22 -25.99 -25.29
CA ILE A 154 -11.22 -25.67 -24.26
C ILE A 154 -12.50 -26.40 -24.67
N ASN A 155 -12.86 -27.47 -23.97
CA ASN A 155 -14.18 -28.08 -24.06
C ASN A 155 -15.21 -27.02 -23.62
N LEU A 156 -15.98 -26.49 -24.60
CA LEU A 156 -16.90 -25.37 -24.40
C LEU A 156 -17.90 -25.63 -23.25
N GLU A 157 -18.27 -26.89 -23.03
CA GLU A 157 -19.17 -27.29 -21.95
C GLU A 157 -18.53 -27.25 -20.57
N ASP A 158 -17.23 -27.52 -20.45
CA ASP A 158 -16.54 -27.37 -19.17
C ASP A 158 -16.35 -25.89 -18.82
N HIS A 159 -16.16 -25.02 -19.82
CA HIS A 159 -16.14 -23.58 -19.61
C HIS A 159 -17.51 -23.04 -19.16
N LYS A 160 -18.58 -23.50 -19.81
CA LYS A 160 -19.95 -23.08 -19.47
C LYS A 160 -20.34 -23.52 -18.04
N LYS A 161 -20.11 -24.78 -17.69
CA LYS A 161 -20.33 -25.30 -16.33
C LYS A 161 -19.54 -24.53 -15.28
N ARG A 162 -18.28 -24.18 -15.57
CA ARG A 162 -17.44 -23.40 -14.65
C ARG A 162 -17.92 -21.95 -14.52
N SER A 163 -18.39 -21.34 -15.59
CA SER A 163 -18.98 -20.00 -15.59
C SER A 163 -20.26 -19.97 -14.74
N GLU A 164 -21.15 -20.93 -14.95
CA GLU A 164 -22.39 -21.08 -14.18
C GLU A 164 -22.09 -21.33 -12.69
N ALA A 165 -21.12 -22.20 -12.37
CA ALA A 165 -20.69 -22.43 -10.99
C ALA A 165 -20.10 -21.17 -10.34
N MET A 166 -19.33 -20.37 -11.09
CA MET A 166 -18.79 -19.11 -10.60
C MET A 166 -19.89 -18.07 -10.36
N GLU A 167 -20.90 -18.03 -11.23
CA GLU A 167 -22.05 -17.14 -11.06
C GLU A 167 -22.89 -17.52 -9.84
N MET A 168 -23.15 -18.81 -9.63
CA MET A 168 -23.82 -19.30 -8.42
C MET A 168 -23.03 -18.92 -7.16
N ARG A 169 -21.71 -19.14 -7.16
CA ARG A 169 -20.84 -18.77 -6.04
C ARG A 169 -20.83 -17.26 -5.78
N ARG A 170 -20.94 -16.45 -6.83
CA ARG A 170 -21.03 -14.98 -6.71
C ARG A 170 -22.37 -14.55 -6.11
N LYS A 171 -23.47 -15.20 -6.50
CA LYS A 171 -24.81 -14.95 -5.93
C LYS A 171 -24.84 -15.34 -4.45
N GLU A 172 -24.34 -16.53 -4.10
CA GLU A 172 -24.23 -17.01 -2.72
C GLU A 172 -23.36 -16.07 -1.87
N MET A 173 -22.20 -15.64 -2.39
CA MET A 173 -21.33 -14.70 -1.69
C MET A 173 -22.00 -13.34 -1.50
N LYS A 174 -22.73 -12.84 -2.50
CA LYS A 174 -23.48 -11.57 -2.40
C LYS A 174 -24.56 -11.66 -1.34
N GLU A 175 -25.29 -12.77 -1.28
CA GLU A 175 -26.32 -13.00 -0.27
C GLU A 175 -25.70 -13.09 1.13
N LYS A 176 -24.61 -13.85 1.29
CA LYS A 176 -23.85 -13.92 2.55
C LYS A 176 -23.30 -12.57 2.98
N MET A 177 -22.84 -11.74 2.05
CA MET A 177 -22.41 -10.38 2.37
C MET A 177 -23.57 -9.50 2.81
N ASN A 178 -24.74 -9.62 2.19
CA ASN A 178 -25.92 -8.87 2.59
C ASN A 178 -26.42 -9.30 3.98
N GLN A 179 -26.43 -10.61 4.28
CA GLN A 179 -26.73 -11.13 5.60
C GLN A 179 -25.75 -10.59 6.66
N ARG A 180 -24.44 -10.64 6.37
CA ARG A 180 -23.42 -10.05 7.26
C ARG A 180 -23.59 -8.54 7.45
N LYS A 181 -24.00 -7.81 6.41
CA LYS A 181 -24.28 -6.38 6.52
C LYS A 181 -25.47 -6.12 7.45
N ALA A 182 -26.56 -6.86 7.28
CA ALA A 182 -27.74 -6.74 8.16
C ALA A 182 -27.40 -7.12 9.60
N GLU A 183 -26.62 -8.18 9.81
CA GLU A 183 -26.12 -8.59 11.14
C GLU A 183 -25.25 -7.50 11.77
N MET A 184 -24.28 -6.96 11.03
CA MET A 184 -23.45 -5.84 11.51
C MET A 184 -24.26 -4.58 11.79
N GLU A 185 -25.30 -4.31 11.01
CA GLU A 185 -26.19 -3.18 11.22
C GLU A 185 -27.05 -3.35 12.47
N MET A 186 -27.60 -4.55 12.71
CA MET A 186 -28.27 -4.86 13.97
C MET A 186 -27.33 -4.73 15.16
N LYS A 187 -26.13 -5.30 15.09
CA LYS A 187 -25.11 -5.19 16.15
C LYS A 187 -24.69 -3.73 16.39
N ARG A 188 -24.60 -2.93 15.33
CA ARG A 188 -24.32 -1.49 15.43
C ARG A 188 -25.46 -0.75 16.12
N ASN A 189 -26.71 -1.04 15.77
CA ASN A 189 -27.87 -0.41 16.38
C ASN A 189 -28.04 -0.83 17.84
N GLU A 190 -27.78 -2.10 18.18
CA GLU A 190 -27.73 -2.60 19.55
C GLU A 190 -26.64 -1.89 20.36
N MET A 191 -25.42 -1.75 19.82
CA MET A 191 -24.37 -0.95 20.45
C MET A 191 -24.76 0.52 20.61
N MET A 192 -25.45 1.13 19.65
CA MET A 192 -25.94 2.50 19.79
C MET A 192 -27.04 2.64 20.85
N ALA A 193 -27.91 1.64 20.99
CA ALA A 193 -28.94 1.62 22.03
C ALA A 193 -28.33 1.49 23.42
N LEU A 194 -27.32 0.63 23.60
CA LEU A 194 -26.52 0.54 24.83
C LEU A 194 -25.80 1.86 25.14
N ARG A 195 -25.27 2.53 24.11
CA ARG A 195 -24.64 3.85 24.22
C ARG A 195 -25.63 4.95 24.62
N ASN A 196 -26.86 4.91 24.14
CA ASN A 196 -27.89 5.90 24.50
C ASN A 196 -28.51 5.61 25.88
N GLY A 197 -28.59 4.35 26.31
CA GLY A 197 -28.97 4.00 27.69
C GLY A 197 -27.95 4.49 28.73
N SER A 198 -26.66 4.51 28.38
CA SER A 198 -25.57 4.93 29.27
C SER A 198 -25.38 6.45 29.35
N LYS A 199 -25.92 7.22 28.39
CA LYS A 199 -25.82 8.70 28.40
C LYS A 199 -26.69 9.37 29.47
N ASN A 200 -27.73 8.71 29.97
CA ASN A 200 -28.60 9.27 31.01
C ASN A 200 -28.06 9.07 32.45
N GLN A 201 -26.87 8.47 32.60
CA GLN A 201 -26.22 8.27 33.91
C GLN A 201 -24.92 9.07 34.07
N PHE A 202 -24.55 9.89 33.07
CA PHE A 202 -23.26 10.59 33.00
C PHE A 202 -23.24 12.00 33.62
N GLU A 203 -24.32 12.47 34.22
CA GLU A 203 -24.35 13.77 34.90
C GLU A 203 -24.00 13.71 36.40
N ALA A 204 -23.64 12.55 36.96
CA ALA A 204 -23.46 12.43 38.42
C ALA A 204 -22.05 12.11 38.94
N ASN A 205 -21.13 11.52 38.16
CA ASN A 205 -19.80 11.16 38.70
C ASN A 205 -18.66 11.43 37.71
N ASN A 206 -18.00 12.59 37.83
CA ASN A 206 -16.85 13.02 37.02
C ASN A 206 -15.53 12.25 37.33
N THR A 207 -15.63 11.01 37.80
CA THR A 207 -14.50 10.17 38.22
C THR A 207 -14.65 8.76 37.67
N PHE A 208 -13.76 8.39 36.74
CA PHE A 208 -13.62 7.05 36.19
C PHE A 208 -12.14 6.69 36.27
N VAL A 209 -11.76 5.85 37.23
CA VAL A 209 -10.36 5.47 37.46
C VAL A 209 -10.24 3.94 37.50
N ARG A 210 -9.22 3.43 36.84
CA ARG A 210 -8.82 2.02 36.82
C ARG A 210 -7.39 1.87 37.32
N GLU A 211 -7.06 0.68 37.77
CA GLU A 211 -5.74 0.35 38.32
C GLU A 211 -5.07 -0.73 37.47
N ILE A 212 -3.84 -0.47 37.06
CA ILE A 212 -2.95 -1.47 36.45
C ILE A 212 -1.93 -1.87 37.51
N THR A 213 -1.88 -3.16 37.85
CA THR A 213 -0.92 -3.69 38.81
C THR A 213 0.19 -4.45 38.09
N LYS A 214 1.25 -4.81 38.82
CA LYS A 214 2.29 -5.70 38.28
C LYS A 214 1.78 -7.05 37.78
N ASN A 215 0.60 -7.48 38.24
CA ASN A 215 0.01 -8.77 37.88
C ASN A 215 -1.01 -8.68 36.75
N SER A 216 -1.35 -7.47 36.27
CA SER A 216 -2.28 -7.30 35.16
C SER A 216 -1.81 -8.12 33.96
N SER A 217 -2.65 -9.03 33.50
CA SER A 217 -2.41 -9.88 32.34
C SER A 217 -2.59 -9.11 31.03
N HIS A 218 -2.25 -9.72 29.90
CA HIS A 218 -2.56 -9.13 28.60
C HIS A 218 -4.08 -8.98 28.39
N ALA A 219 -4.87 -9.95 28.87
CA ALA A 219 -6.32 -9.91 28.79
C ALA A 219 -6.90 -8.75 29.62
N ASP A 220 -6.35 -8.47 30.80
CA ASP A 220 -6.78 -7.34 31.62
C ASP A 220 -6.50 -6.00 30.94
N LEU A 221 -5.34 -5.87 30.26
CA LEU A 221 -4.99 -4.65 29.54
C LEU A 221 -5.86 -4.42 28.29
N GLU A 222 -6.26 -5.49 27.59
CA GLU A 222 -7.23 -5.39 26.49
C GLU A 222 -8.63 -5.06 26.99
N ALA A 223 -9.09 -5.67 28.09
CA ALA A 223 -10.38 -5.34 28.69
C ALA A 223 -10.45 -3.86 29.10
N LEU A 224 -9.37 -3.31 29.67
CA LEU A 224 -9.27 -1.88 29.97
C LEU A 224 -9.40 -1.03 28.71
N LYS A 225 -8.84 -1.46 27.59
CA LYS A 225 -8.96 -0.73 26.32
C LYS A 225 -10.40 -0.64 25.87
N GLU A 226 -11.13 -1.76 25.89
CA GLU A 226 -12.56 -1.78 25.56
C GLU A 226 -13.36 -0.89 26.52
N GLU A 227 -13.03 -0.91 27.80
CA GLU A 227 -13.71 -0.12 28.83
C GLU A 227 -13.50 1.39 28.61
N PHE A 228 -12.26 1.82 28.37
CA PHE A 228 -11.97 3.22 28.04
C PHE A 228 -12.65 3.65 26.73
N GLU A 229 -12.72 2.78 25.72
CA GLU A 229 -13.42 3.06 24.47
C GLU A 229 -14.94 3.23 24.67
N GLN A 230 -15.56 2.45 25.56
CA GLN A 230 -16.97 2.61 25.94
C GLN A 230 -17.23 3.96 26.61
N GLU A 231 -16.26 4.45 27.38
CA GLU A 231 -16.26 5.77 28.02
C GLU A 231 -15.89 6.93 27.06
N GLY A 232 -15.66 6.63 25.78
CA GLY A 232 -15.31 7.64 24.77
C GLY A 232 -13.87 8.15 24.88
N MET A 233 -12.98 7.37 25.50
CA MET A 233 -11.55 7.62 25.59
C MET A 233 -10.78 6.64 24.73
N LEU A 234 -9.57 7.00 24.31
CA LEU A 234 -8.67 6.10 23.61
C LEU A 234 -7.50 5.72 24.53
N PHE A 235 -7.55 4.50 25.05
CA PHE A 235 -6.46 3.90 25.81
C PHE A 235 -5.57 3.05 24.91
N SER A 236 -4.25 3.14 25.12
CA SER A 236 -3.28 2.29 24.43
C SER A 236 -2.08 2.00 25.32
N TYR A 237 -1.48 0.82 25.14
CA TYR A 237 -0.29 0.40 25.86
C TYR A 237 0.70 -0.29 24.91
N SER A 238 1.98 -0.26 25.26
CA SER A 238 3.06 -0.87 24.47
C SER A 238 4.25 -1.26 25.35
N ASP A 239 5.17 -2.03 24.77
CA ASP A 239 6.44 -2.43 25.40
C ASP A 239 6.29 -3.14 26.76
N VAL A 240 5.28 -4.00 26.89
CA VAL A 240 5.07 -4.78 28.12
C VAL A 240 6.19 -5.83 28.27
N LYS A 241 7.09 -5.62 29.24
CA LYS A 241 8.12 -6.61 29.61
C LYS A 241 7.82 -7.19 30.97
N ARG A 242 7.98 -8.51 31.12
CA ARG A 242 7.70 -9.24 32.36
C ARG A 242 8.93 -9.98 32.87
N ASN A 243 8.99 -10.22 34.17
CA ASN A 243 9.98 -11.13 34.77
C ASN A 243 9.55 -12.60 34.59
N ALA A 244 10.37 -13.53 35.09
CA ALA A 244 10.09 -14.97 35.02
C ALA A 244 8.82 -15.41 35.78
N LYS A 245 8.32 -14.59 36.72
CA LYS A 245 7.06 -14.83 37.45
C LYS A 245 5.84 -14.24 36.73
N GLY A 246 6.03 -13.61 35.57
CA GLY A 246 4.97 -12.94 34.82
C GLY A 246 4.60 -11.55 35.33
N GLU A 247 5.35 -10.98 36.28
CA GLU A 247 5.10 -9.62 36.80
C GLU A 247 5.65 -8.56 35.82
N ILE A 248 4.91 -7.48 35.58
CA ILE A 248 5.30 -6.39 34.68
C ILE A 248 6.49 -5.62 35.26
N LEU A 249 7.58 -5.52 34.50
CA LEU A 249 8.78 -4.71 34.76
C LEU A 249 8.79 -3.39 33.98
N HIS A 250 8.18 -3.40 32.78
CA HIS A 250 8.15 -2.26 31.88
C HIS A 250 6.79 -2.17 31.18
N ILE A 251 6.23 -0.97 31.08
CA ILE A 251 5.03 -0.68 30.27
C ILE A 251 4.99 0.81 29.90
N ASN A 252 4.60 1.09 28.66
CA ASN A 252 4.28 2.42 28.16
C ASN A 252 2.77 2.55 28.04
N LEU A 253 2.21 3.64 28.57
CA LEU A 253 0.77 3.88 28.62
C LEU A 253 0.43 5.23 27.98
N LYS A 254 -0.68 5.29 27.26
CA LYS A 254 -1.25 6.52 26.71
C LYS A 254 -2.77 6.50 26.87
N LEU A 255 -3.33 7.59 27.40
CA LEU A 255 -4.76 7.84 27.49
C LEU A 255 -5.07 9.17 26.80
N ASP A 256 -6.01 9.15 25.87
CA ASP A 256 -6.52 10.32 25.15
C ASP A 256 -8.01 10.46 25.45
N ASP A 257 -8.41 11.58 26.06
CA ASP A 257 -9.79 11.79 26.48
C ASP A 257 -10.72 12.24 25.34
N GLN A 258 -10.19 12.37 24.12
CA GLN A 258 -10.86 12.89 22.92
C GLN A 258 -11.48 14.30 23.08
N LYS A 259 -11.19 14.98 24.19
CA LYS A 259 -11.62 16.33 24.56
C LYS A 259 -10.45 17.31 24.58
N GLY A 260 -9.25 16.85 24.21
CA GLY A 260 -8.04 17.66 24.06
C GLY A 260 -6.95 17.37 25.10
N SER A 261 -7.19 16.44 26.04
CA SER A 261 -6.18 15.99 27.00
C SER A 261 -5.60 14.64 26.59
N VAL A 262 -4.27 14.58 26.50
CA VAL A 262 -3.52 13.34 26.26
C VAL A 262 -2.51 13.15 27.38
N SER A 263 -2.70 12.09 28.17
CA SER A 263 -1.77 11.66 29.21
C SER A 263 -0.89 10.52 28.71
N LYS A 264 0.40 10.58 29.01
CA LYS A 264 1.39 9.54 28.67
C LYS A 264 2.24 9.22 29.89
N SER A 265 2.54 7.95 30.10
CA SER A 265 3.49 7.54 31.12
C SER A 265 4.36 6.38 30.63
N LYS A 266 5.57 6.34 31.18
CA LYS A 266 6.54 5.28 30.95
C LYS A 266 6.99 4.77 32.30
N HIS A 267 6.71 3.50 32.59
CA HIS A 267 7.16 2.85 33.81
C HIS A 267 8.24 1.86 33.44
N THR A 268 9.43 2.06 33.97
CA THR A 268 10.59 1.19 33.73
C THR A 268 11.24 0.93 35.07
N SER A 269 11.56 -0.34 35.32
CA SER A 269 12.35 -0.74 36.47
C SER A 269 13.39 -1.74 36.00
N ASN A 270 14.60 -1.64 36.55
CA ASN A 270 15.74 -2.44 36.12
C ASN A 270 15.57 -3.92 36.49
N ASP A 271 14.89 -4.22 37.61
CA ASP A 271 14.62 -5.61 38.05
C ASP A 271 13.38 -5.76 38.95
N ASN A 272 12.83 -4.67 39.49
CA ASN A 272 11.65 -4.72 40.36
C ASN A 272 10.35 -4.61 39.55
N PRO A 273 9.28 -5.33 39.90
CA PRO A 273 7.97 -5.10 39.30
C PRO A 273 7.49 -3.65 39.44
N ILE A 274 6.70 -3.18 38.48
CA ILE A 274 6.08 -1.85 38.55
C ILE A 274 5.19 -1.74 39.80
N LYS A 275 5.06 -0.53 40.33
CA LYS A 275 4.00 -0.20 41.28
C LYS A 275 2.66 -0.09 40.57
N SER A 276 1.58 -0.13 41.33
CA SER A 276 0.23 0.11 40.80
C SER A 276 0.13 1.48 40.14
N ILE A 277 -0.59 1.53 39.03
CA ILE A 277 -0.79 2.73 38.22
C ILE A 277 -2.28 3.02 38.14
N GLN A 278 -2.68 4.19 38.63
CA GLN A 278 -4.03 4.72 38.44
C GLN A 278 -4.12 5.43 37.10
N ILE A 279 -5.13 5.05 36.32
CA ILE A 279 -5.40 5.59 34.99
C ILE A 279 -6.88 5.95 34.86
N GLY A 280 -7.18 7.09 34.26
CA GLY A 280 -8.54 7.46 33.86
C GLY A 280 -8.82 8.95 33.98
N ILE A 281 -10.03 9.33 34.35
CA ILE A 281 -10.43 10.71 34.60
C ILE A 281 -10.73 10.88 36.08
N LYS A 282 -10.14 11.90 36.68
CA LYS A 282 -10.47 12.35 38.03
C LYS A 282 -10.72 13.86 37.97
N ASP A 283 -11.89 14.27 38.44
CA ASP A 283 -12.32 15.67 38.43
C ASP A 283 -12.26 16.30 37.02
N GLY A 284 -12.61 15.50 35.99
CA GLY A 284 -12.63 15.95 34.59
C GLY A 284 -11.25 16.06 33.93
N THR A 285 -10.17 15.72 34.64
CA THR A 285 -8.80 15.71 34.09
C THR A 285 -8.32 14.29 33.89
N SER A 286 -7.68 14.02 32.73
CA SER A 286 -7.01 12.74 32.51
C SER A 286 -5.85 12.56 33.50
N ILE A 287 -5.79 11.41 34.16
CA ILE A 287 -4.76 11.05 35.12
C ILE A 287 -4.06 9.77 34.68
N LEU A 288 -2.75 9.76 34.90
CA LEU A 288 -1.91 8.59 34.71
C LEU A 288 -0.76 8.67 35.73
N LYS A 289 -0.95 8.05 36.90
CA LYS A 289 -0.06 8.21 38.07
C LYS A 289 0.26 6.86 38.70
N SER A 290 1.53 6.64 39.04
CA SER A 290 1.95 5.52 39.90
C SER A 290 1.62 5.85 41.35
N GLU A 291 1.19 4.86 42.13
CA GLU A 291 1.21 4.98 43.59
C GLU A 291 2.66 5.11 44.09
N GLN A 292 2.85 5.94 45.13
CA GLN A 292 4.15 6.28 45.70
C GLN A 292 4.72 5.16 46.55
#